data_AF-A0A924GZU5-F1
#
_entry.id   AF-A0A924GZU5-F1
#
_cell.length_a   1.000
_cell.length_b   1.000
_cell.length_c   1.000
_cell.angle_alpha   90.00
_cell.angle_beta   90.00
_cell.angle_gamma   90.00
#
_symmetry.space_group_name_H-M   'P 1'
#
loop_
_entity.id
_entity.type
_entity.pdbx_description
1 polymer ?
#
loop_
_entity_poly.entity_id
_entity_poly.type
_entity_poly.pdbx_seq_one_letter_code
_entity_poly.pdbx_strand_id
1 'polypeptide(L)'
;MPIFDFLNPNLPAGLPCVRMPVIDATEDNLKGFGRLVSDSANCAVEIVRWPTTGKRPVDEDTGDQAGTTEGIFASEWKGDI
;
A
#
# COMPACT_ATOMS: atom_id res chain seq x y z
N MET A 1 -6.10 14.19 23.61
CA MET A 1 -5.86 14.44 22.17
C MET A 1 -7.20 14.56 21.48
N PRO A 2 -7.39 15.48 20.52
CA PRO A 2 -8.59 15.49 19.71
C PRO A 2 -8.67 14.20 18.89
N ILE A 3 -9.85 13.59 18.84
CA ILE A 3 -10.13 12.42 18.00
C ILE A 3 -10.19 12.94 16.57
N PHE A 4 -9.21 12.57 15.74
CA PHE A 4 -9.27 12.83 14.31
C PHE A 4 -10.24 11.82 13.67
N ASP A 5 -11.33 12.32 13.08
CA ASP A 5 -12.17 11.51 12.22
C ASP A 5 -11.48 11.36 10.85
N PHE A 6 -10.73 10.28 10.68
CA PHE A 6 -10.03 9.98 9.42
C PHE A 6 -10.99 9.67 8.26
N LEU A 7 -12.23 9.28 8.56
CA LEU A 7 -13.24 9.03 7.53
C LEU A 7 -13.91 10.33 7.07
N ASN A 8 -13.98 11.34 7.95
CA ASN A 8 -14.48 12.68 7.63
C ASN A 8 -13.49 13.77 8.09
N PRO A 9 -12.35 13.93 7.40
CA PRO A 9 -11.25 14.78 7.87
C PRO A 9 -11.52 16.30 7.83
N ASN A 10 -12.77 16.74 7.66
CA ASN A 10 -13.21 18.14 7.57
C ASN A 10 -12.28 18.98 6.68
N LEU A 11 -12.05 18.49 5.45
CA LEU A 11 -11.11 19.13 4.54
C LEU A 11 -11.55 20.57 4.21
N PRO A 12 -10.61 21.53 4.17
CA PRO A 12 -10.91 22.88 3.72
C PRO A 12 -11.59 22.90 2.36
N ALA A 13 -12.57 23.79 2.19
CA ALA A 13 -13.18 24.02 0.89
C ALA A 13 -12.16 24.62 -0.09
N GLY A 14 -12.34 24.33 -1.39
CA GLY A 14 -11.51 24.91 -2.45
C GLY A 14 -10.11 24.33 -2.58
N LEU A 15 -9.83 23.17 -1.98
CA LEU A 15 -8.58 22.46 -2.22
C LEU A 15 -8.43 22.16 -3.73
N PRO A 16 -7.23 22.35 -4.30
CA PRO A 16 -6.96 22.00 -5.69
C PRO A 16 -7.20 20.50 -5.91
N CYS A 17 -8.07 20.16 -6.86
CA CYS A 17 -8.25 18.80 -7.33
C CYS A 17 -7.57 18.62 -8.68
N VAL A 18 -6.75 17.58 -8.79
CA VAL A 18 -6.19 17.16 -10.07
C VAL A 18 -7.04 16.01 -10.60
N ARG A 19 -7.51 16.12 -11.85
CA ARG A 19 -8.16 14.98 -12.51
C ARG A 19 -7.09 14.00 -12.98
N MET A 20 -7.15 12.78 -12.48
CA MET A 20 -6.32 11.69 -12.98
C MET A 20 -7.00 11.06 -14.20
N PRO A 21 -6.31 10.90 -15.34
CA PRO A 21 -6.88 10.20 -16.48
C PRO A 21 -7.05 8.71 -16.16
N VAL A 22 -8.16 8.13 -16.62
CA VAL A 22 -8.36 6.68 -16.63
C VAL A 22 -7.96 6.19 -18.01
N ILE A 23 -7.01 5.27 -18.06
CA ILE A 23 -6.51 4.65 -19.30
C ILE A 23 -6.65 3.14 -19.19
N ASP A 24 -6.92 2.47 -20.31
CA ASP A 24 -6.92 1.02 -20.35
C ASP A 24 -5.52 0.49 -20.09
N ALA A 25 -5.43 -0.56 -19.28
CA ALA A 25 -4.17 -1.24 -19.03
C ALA A 25 -3.79 -2.07 -20.26
N THR A 26 -2.57 -1.88 -20.75
CA THR A 26 -1.98 -2.63 -21.85
C THR A 26 -0.61 -3.17 -21.43
N GLU A 27 -0.13 -4.22 -22.09
CA GLU A 27 1.22 -4.73 -21.80
C GLU A 27 2.30 -3.66 -21.98
N ASP A 28 2.15 -2.80 -22.99
CA ASP A 28 3.10 -1.71 -23.27
C ASP A 28 3.13 -0.66 -22.16
N ASN A 29 1.95 -0.22 -21.66
CA ASN A 29 1.91 0.83 -20.64
C ASN A 29 2.16 0.31 -19.21
N LEU A 30 2.08 -1.00 -19.00
CA LEU A 30 2.45 -1.65 -17.74
C LEU A 30 3.93 -2.02 -17.66
N LYS A 31 4.68 -1.95 -18.76
CA LYS A 31 6.08 -2.36 -18.80
C LYS A 31 6.90 -1.66 -17.72
N GLY A 32 7.54 -2.45 -16.86
CA GLY A 32 8.35 -1.98 -15.73
C GLY A 32 7.57 -1.74 -14.43
N PHE A 33 6.24 -1.74 -14.48
CA PHE A 33 5.36 -1.67 -13.30
C PHE A 33 4.67 -3.01 -13.01
N GLY A 34 4.37 -3.80 -14.05
CA GLY A 34 3.70 -5.08 -13.93
C GLY A 34 3.42 -5.75 -15.27
N ARG A 35 2.44 -6.65 -15.29
CA ARG A 35 1.94 -7.35 -16.48
C ARG A 35 0.46 -7.66 -16.33
N LEU A 36 -0.25 -7.83 -17.43
CA LEU A 36 -1.62 -8.33 -17.37
C LEU A 36 -1.63 -9.83 -17.06
N VAL A 37 -2.67 -10.26 -16.34
CA VAL A 37 -2.89 -11.67 -16.04
C VAL A 37 -4.36 -11.99 -16.26
N SER A 38 -4.65 -13.00 -17.07
CA SER A 38 -6.02 -13.40 -17.40
C SER A 38 -6.71 -14.20 -16.29
N ASP A 39 -5.93 -14.85 -15.42
CA ASP A 39 -6.42 -15.63 -14.28
C ASP A 39 -5.48 -15.44 -13.08
N SER A 40 -5.97 -14.76 -12.05
CA SER A 40 -5.22 -14.47 -10.84
C SER A 40 -4.86 -15.72 -10.05
N ALA A 41 -5.65 -16.81 -10.14
CA ALA A 41 -5.35 -18.05 -9.41
C ALA A 41 -4.08 -18.73 -9.93
N ASN A 42 -3.73 -18.48 -11.18
CA ASN A 42 -2.52 -19.00 -11.83
C ASN A 42 -1.34 -18.01 -11.79
N CYS A 43 -1.49 -16.87 -11.10
CA CYS A 43 -0.42 -15.90 -10.92
C CYS A 43 0.23 -16.08 -9.55
N ALA A 44 1.37 -16.77 -9.51
CA ALA A 44 2.21 -16.74 -8.32
C ALA A 44 2.74 -15.30 -8.12
N VAL A 45 2.48 -14.74 -6.94
CA VAL A 45 3.03 -13.44 -6.52
C VAL A 45 4.02 -13.72 -5.40
N GLU A 46 5.26 -13.32 -5.61
CA GLU A 46 6.30 -13.44 -4.59
C GLU A 46 6.21 -12.26 -3.62
N ILE A 47 6.16 -12.54 -2.33
CA ILE A 47 6.25 -11.51 -1.30
C ILE A 47 7.73 -11.29 -1.00
N VAL A 48 8.30 -10.26 -1.61
CA VAL A 48 9.69 -9.83 -1.39
C VAL A 48 9.72 -8.46 -0.73
N ARG A 49 10.85 -8.16 -0.09
CA ARG A 49 11.07 -6.84 0.49
C ARG A 49 10.97 -5.76 -0.58
N TRP A 50 10.27 -4.67 -0.26
CA TRP A 50 10.08 -3.56 -1.17
C TRP A 50 11.43 -3.06 -1.70
N PRO A 51 11.52 -2.75 -3.01
CA PRO A 51 12.74 -2.21 -3.57
C PRO A 51 13.02 -0.85 -2.91
N THR A 52 14.23 -0.68 -2.39
CA THR A 52 14.71 0.63 -1.92
C THR A 52 15.54 1.31 -3.01
N THR A 53 15.26 2.58 -3.25
CA THR A 53 16.07 3.44 -4.10
C THR A 53 16.78 4.48 -3.24
N GLY A 54 18.11 4.48 -3.23
CA GLY A 54 18.92 5.45 -2.51
C GLY A 54 19.50 4.92 -1.19
N LYS A 55 19.86 5.83 -0.28
CA LYS A 55 20.65 5.49 0.91
C LYS A 55 19.85 5.02 2.12
N ARG A 56 18.51 5.13 2.08
CA ARG A 56 17.65 4.72 3.19
C ARG A 56 17.24 3.26 2.98
N PRO A 57 17.78 2.29 3.74
CA PRO A 57 17.31 0.92 3.64
C PRO A 57 15.85 0.83 4.11
N VAL A 58 15.17 -0.23 3.69
CA VAL A 58 13.92 -0.64 4.35
C VAL A 58 14.28 -1.10 5.76
N ASP A 59 13.47 -0.71 6.74
CA ASP A 59 13.71 -1.07 8.14
C ASP A 59 13.72 -2.60 8.30
N GLU A 60 14.57 -3.10 9.21
CA GLU A 60 14.66 -4.52 9.52
C GLU A 60 13.28 -5.06 9.93
N ASP A 61 12.95 -6.27 9.47
CA ASP A 61 11.64 -6.92 9.65
C ASP A 61 10.42 -6.14 9.09
N THR A 62 10.63 -5.27 8.09
CA THR A 62 9.56 -4.55 7.36
C THR A 62 9.68 -4.69 5.84
N GLY A 63 8.61 -4.33 5.12
CA GLY A 63 8.57 -4.20 3.67
C GLY A 63 8.34 -5.50 2.89
N ASP A 64 8.06 -6.61 3.54
CA ASP A 64 7.79 -7.94 2.98
C ASP A 64 6.55 -8.60 3.60
N GLN A 65 5.58 -7.78 4.07
CA GLN A 65 4.36 -8.23 4.75
C GLN A 65 3.11 -8.14 3.85
N ALA A 66 3.27 -8.09 2.53
CA ALA A 66 2.15 -7.98 1.60
C ALA A 66 1.40 -9.32 1.49
N GLY A 67 0.61 -9.66 2.52
CA GLY A 67 -0.23 -10.85 2.56
C GLY A 67 -1.48 -10.61 3.39
N THR A 68 -2.55 -11.32 3.04
CA THR A 68 -3.77 -11.39 3.87
C THR A 68 -3.74 -12.69 4.65
N THR A 69 -3.78 -12.58 5.98
CA THR A 69 -4.03 -13.72 6.87
C THR A 69 -5.24 -13.42 7.73
N GLU A 70 -6.05 -14.43 8.00
CA GLU A 70 -7.24 -14.34 8.86
C GLU A 70 -6.92 -14.96 10.21
N GLY A 71 -7.26 -14.29 11.31
CA GLY A 71 -6.97 -14.77 12.65
C GLY A 71 -7.24 -13.73 13.74
N ILE A 72 -7.05 -14.14 15.01
CA ILE A 72 -7.12 -13.23 16.15
C ILE A 72 -5.76 -12.55 16.31
N PHE A 73 -5.73 -11.23 16.15
CA PHE A 73 -4.56 -10.41 16.45
C PHE A 73 -4.74 -9.77 17.83
N ALA A 74 -3.90 -10.15 18.79
CA ALA A 74 -3.88 -9.56 20.11
C ALA A 74 -2.65 -8.65 20.25
N SER A 75 -2.86 -7.40 20.67
CA SER A 75 -1.79 -6.45 20.98
C SER A 75 -1.97 -5.96 22.40
N GLU A 76 -0.90 -6.01 23.20
CA GLU A 76 -0.82 -5.31 24.49
C GLU A 76 0.27 -4.25 24.41
N TRP A 77 0.04 -3.11 25.05
CA TRP A 77 1.07 -2.08 25.20
C TRP A 77 1.90 -2.35 26.46
N LYS A 78 3.22 -2.19 26.36
CA LYS A 78 4.15 -2.23 27.50
C LYS A 78 4.99 -0.96 27.53
N GLY A 79 4.76 -0.12 28.53
CA GLY A 79 5.52 1.09 28.82
C GLY A 79 4.97 1.80 30.07
N ASP A 80 5.54 2.96 30.39
CA ASP A 80 4.99 3.92 31.36
C ASP A 80 4.29 5.06 30.58
N ILE A 81 3.11 5.49 31.07
CA ILE A 81 2.22 6.48 30.41
C ILE A 81 2.91 7.84 30.29
#